data_AF-I1CQS7-F1
#
_entry.id   AF-I1CQS7-F1
#
_cell.length_a   1.000
_cell.length_b   1.000
_cell.length_c   1.000
_cell.angle_alpha   90.00
_cell.angle_beta   90.00
_cell.angle_gamma   90.00
#
_symmetry.space_group_name_H-M   'P 1'
#
loop_
_entity.id
_entity.type
_entity.pdbx_description
1 polymer ?
#
loop_
_entity_poly.entity_id
_entity_poly.type
_entity_poly.pdbx_seq_one_letter_code
_entity_poly.pdbx_strand_id
1 'polypeptide(L)'
;MSKRSNQDPVAESSKRSKTENHAPGCSDDTCTGCDVGEVEIAFTKDDGEPDDVQPTAQDLVDLAIDESKGGDNEMARRLFDMALEKFQEEEPDNRVGYADCLIELGKAIEVEESIKEGLDILRGELKKESNDTQLKLKLAYASMVLANYMRKQKEAVFARQEAELHPNDDEEVDEEAYEELLSKQQVTKEEVQLYKEAVSYAREVVSSQKIPSIPLFQRVIGELRTYGLSLDLPVQKEHTQVVLEAAIEFIQQVPGYEENWELITIWAACLTHQEKLLDKTQERIKVVFKAIELANKANDLHVAKLSKEHPFMCELLAGLLMTQSGLVDDEDEAVELYERAFEAFKKAHELAPEKVELAEMIKVLEEMKESSVDDA
;
A
#
# COMPACT_ATOMS: atom_id res chain seq x y z
N MET A 1 89.70 13.49 -19.94
CA MET A 1 89.41 13.20 -21.35
C MET A 1 87.90 13.33 -21.52
N SER A 2 87.43 14.32 -22.29
CA SER A 2 86.62 14.15 -23.53
C SER A 2 85.30 13.39 -23.32
N LYS A 3 84.09 13.78 -23.76
CA LYS A 3 83.49 14.91 -24.50
C LYS A 3 81.94 14.71 -24.38
N ARG A 4 81.17 15.78 -24.60
CA ARG A 4 79.68 15.87 -24.73
C ARG A 4 79.04 14.83 -25.68
N SER A 5 77.77 14.43 -25.47
CA SER A 5 76.56 15.06 -26.08
C SER A 5 75.21 14.38 -25.74
N ASN A 6 74.21 15.23 -25.46
CA ASN A 6 72.73 15.15 -25.58
C ASN A 6 72.05 13.89 -26.14
N GLN A 7 70.96 13.45 -25.48
CA GLN A 7 69.54 13.71 -25.84
C GLN A 7 68.59 12.92 -24.90
N ASP A 8 67.74 13.61 -24.14
CA ASP A 8 66.42 13.10 -23.62
C ASP A 8 65.36 13.27 -24.75
N PRO A 9 64.08 12.78 -24.70
CA PRO A 9 63.28 12.40 -23.50
C PRO A 9 62.15 11.32 -23.66
N VAL A 10 61.40 11.13 -22.55
CA VAL A 10 59.96 10.73 -22.37
C VAL A 10 59.52 9.25 -22.25
N ALA A 11 58.67 9.04 -21.21
CA ALA A 11 57.61 8.04 -21.00
C ALA A 11 58.06 6.63 -20.55
N GLU A 12 57.47 5.92 -19.57
CA GLU A 12 56.12 5.88 -19.01
C GLU A 12 56.15 5.41 -17.54
N SER A 13 55.19 5.88 -16.76
CA SER A 13 54.88 5.44 -15.39
C SER A 13 54.37 3.99 -15.37
N SER A 14 55.09 3.11 -14.67
CA SER A 14 54.65 1.74 -14.39
C SER A 14 53.48 1.71 -13.41
N LYS A 15 52.37 1.16 -13.89
CA LYS A 15 51.11 0.85 -13.19
C LYS A 15 51.34 0.05 -11.90
N ARG A 16 50.70 0.48 -10.81
CA ARG A 16 50.34 -0.36 -9.65
C ARG A 16 48.95 -0.93 -9.94
N SER A 17 48.83 -2.24 -10.12
CA SER A 17 47.54 -2.93 -10.26
C SER A 17 46.87 -3.06 -8.90
N LYS A 18 45.69 -2.45 -8.75
CA LYS A 18 44.71 -2.74 -7.70
C LYS A 18 43.88 -3.94 -8.16
N THR A 19 43.78 -4.98 -7.34
CA THR A 19 42.89 -6.13 -7.53
C THR A 19 41.96 -6.19 -6.31
N GLU A 20 40.81 -5.54 -6.36
CA GLU A 20 39.79 -5.59 -5.30
C GLU A 20 38.33 -5.57 -5.80
N ASN A 21 38.05 -5.68 -7.11
CA ASN A 21 36.69 -5.45 -7.67
C ASN A 21 36.15 -6.63 -8.51
N HIS A 22 35.81 -7.76 -7.89
CA HIS A 22 35.13 -8.87 -8.59
C HIS A 22 33.96 -9.43 -7.76
N ALA A 23 32.84 -9.76 -8.42
CA ALA A 23 31.74 -10.49 -7.81
C ALA A 23 32.17 -11.90 -7.33
N PRO A 24 31.53 -12.49 -6.29
CA PRO A 24 31.98 -13.74 -5.64
C PRO A 24 32.02 -15.00 -6.54
N GLY A 25 31.52 -14.91 -7.78
CA GLY A 25 31.53 -15.99 -8.77
C GLY A 25 32.34 -15.70 -10.05
N CYS A 26 33.03 -14.56 -10.13
CA CYS A 26 33.88 -14.27 -11.28
C CYS A 26 35.15 -15.13 -11.21
N SER A 27 35.30 -16.03 -12.19
CA SER A 27 36.48 -16.88 -12.38
C SER A 27 37.27 -16.51 -13.63
N ASP A 28 36.99 -15.33 -14.20
CA ASP A 28 37.68 -14.82 -15.38
C ASP A 28 38.81 -13.89 -14.96
N ASP A 29 40.03 -14.41 -15.10
CA ASP A 29 41.30 -13.72 -14.81
C ASP A 29 41.55 -12.50 -15.72
N THR A 30 40.71 -12.30 -16.76
CA THR A 30 40.74 -11.15 -17.65
C THR A 30 39.61 -10.15 -17.42
N CYS A 31 38.70 -10.40 -16.47
CA CYS A 31 37.68 -9.42 -16.10
C CYS A 31 38.35 -8.17 -15.51
N THR A 32 38.14 -6.99 -16.11
CA THR A 32 38.72 -5.72 -15.64
C THR A 32 37.84 -4.95 -14.65
N GLY A 33 36.79 -5.59 -14.16
CA GLY A 33 35.75 -4.99 -13.31
C GLY A 33 34.39 -5.51 -13.73
N CYS A 34 33.92 -6.53 -13.03
CA CYS A 34 32.56 -7.04 -13.16
C CYS A 34 31.84 -6.49 -11.93
N ASP A 35 31.54 -5.20 -12.01
CA ASP A 35 30.70 -4.53 -11.04
C ASP A 35 29.36 -5.26 -10.98
N VAL A 36 28.91 -5.52 -9.77
CA VAL A 36 27.47 -5.60 -9.53
C VAL A 36 27.02 -4.16 -9.73
N GLY A 37 26.55 -3.87 -10.96
CA GLY A 37 26.48 -2.53 -11.52
C GLY A 37 25.90 -1.49 -10.58
N GLU A 38 26.65 -0.42 -10.32
CA GLU A 38 26.04 0.84 -9.92
C GLU A 38 25.09 1.24 -11.06
N VAL A 39 23.78 1.29 -10.79
CA VAL A 39 22.81 1.79 -11.77
C VAL A 39 23.11 3.27 -11.98
N GLU A 40 23.76 3.60 -13.11
CA GLU A 40 23.95 4.97 -13.56
C GLU A 40 22.63 5.48 -14.13
N ILE A 41 21.99 6.40 -13.41
CA ILE A 41 20.76 7.06 -13.86
C ILE A 41 21.16 8.29 -14.68
N ALA A 42 20.83 8.28 -15.97
CA ALA A 42 20.99 9.42 -16.86
C ALA A 42 19.62 9.91 -17.33
N PHE A 43 19.34 11.20 -17.12
CA PHE A 43 18.13 11.85 -17.63
C PHE A 43 18.40 12.35 -19.05
N THR A 44 17.59 11.89 -20.01
CA THR A 44 17.71 12.25 -21.43
C THR A 44 16.43 12.87 -21.96
N LYS A 45 16.56 13.80 -22.91
CA LYS A 45 15.45 14.33 -23.71
C LYS A 45 14.92 13.24 -24.67
N ASP A 46 13.77 13.50 -25.31
CA ASP A 46 13.13 12.59 -26.28
C ASP A 46 14.05 12.22 -27.47
N ASP A 47 15.08 13.01 -27.74
CA ASP A 47 16.09 12.78 -28.78
C ASP A 47 17.30 11.94 -28.31
N GLY A 48 17.33 11.52 -27.04
CA GLY A 48 18.40 10.75 -26.43
C GLY A 48 19.62 11.59 -26.01
N GLU A 49 19.57 12.92 -26.17
CA GLU A 49 20.62 13.79 -25.62
C GLU A 49 20.42 14.00 -24.11
N PRO A 50 21.50 14.22 -23.33
CA PRO A 50 21.41 14.53 -21.91
C PRO A 50 20.49 15.73 -21.69
N ASP A 51 19.59 15.62 -20.71
CA ASP A 51 18.83 16.79 -20.29
C ASP A 51 19.73 17.75 -19.52
N ASP A 52 19.74 19.02 -19.94
CA ASP A 52 20.52 20.06 -19.28
C ASP A 52 19.82 20.53 -17.99
N VAL A 53 18.53 20.23 -17.85
CA VAL A 53 17.74 20.50 -16.66
C VAL A 53 17.77 19.27 -15.76
N GLN A 54 18.51 19.35 -14.67
CA GLN A 54 18.48 18.29 -13.66
C GLN A 54 17.14 18.29 -12.92
N PRO A 55 16.58 17.11 -12.61
CA PRO A 55 15.34 17.00 -11.84
C PRO A 55 15.48 17.65 -10.47
N THR A 56 14.38 18.21 -9.96
CA THR A 56 14.32 18.69 -8.56
C THR A 56 14.28 17.50 -7.60
N ALA A 57 14.52 17.73 -6.30
CA ALA A 57 14.41 16.68 -5.30
C ALA A 57 13.01 16.03 -5.29
N GLN A 58 11.95 16.83 -5.48
CA GLN A 58 10.58 16.31 -5.56
C GLN A 58 10.32 15.52 -6.83
N ASP A 59 10.86 15.92 -7.98
CA ASP A 59 10.72 15.15 -9.22
C ASP A 59 11.33 13.75 -9.08
N LEU A 60 12.47 13.64 -8.39
CA LEU A 60 13.11 12.35 -8.09
C LEU A 60 12.25 11.48 -7.17
N VAL A 61 11.59 12.06 -6.16
CA VAL A 61 10.65 11.34 -5.30
C VAL A 61 9.48 10.78 -6.11
N ASP A 62 8.90 11.59 -6.98
CA ASP A 62 7.75 11.19 -7.79
C ASP A 62 8.12 10.05 -8.75
N LEU A 63 9.29 10.13 -9.39
CA LEU A 63 9.84 9.04 -10.21
C LEU A 63 10.11 7.77 -9.39
N ALA A 64 10.70 7.89 -8.20
CA ALA A 64 10.98 6.74 -7.34
C ALA A 64 9.71 5.98 -6.93
N ILE A 65 8.64 6.73 -6.64
CA ILE A 65 7.33 6.17 -6.31
C ILE A 65 6.74 5.40 -7.50
N ASP A 66 6.89 5.91 -8.71
CA ASP A 66 6.37 5.26 -9.91
C ASP A 66 7.16 4.00 -10.28
N GLU A 67 8.48 4.02 -10.19
CA GLU A 67 9.33 2.83 -10.39
C GLU A 67 9.02 1.74 -9.34
N SER A 68 8.80 2.14 -8.08
CA SER A 68 8.38 1.20 -7.02
C SER A 68 7.05 0.52 -7.35
N LYS A 69 6.06 1.24 -7.89
CA LYS A 69 4.79 0.64 -8.34
C LYS A 69 4.99 -0.29 -9.54
N GLY A 70 5.97 -0.01 -10.39
CA GLY A 70 6.39 -0.87 -11.50
C GLY A 70 7.11 -2.14 -11.07
N GLY A 71 7.53 -2.23 -9.81
CA GLY A 71 8.26 -3.36 -9.24
C GLY A 71 9.79 -3.25 -9.35
N ASP A 72 10.32 -2.13 -9.87
CA ASP A 72 11.76 -1.88 -9.92
C ASP A 72 12.25 -1.21 -8.63
N ASN A 73 12.37 -2.03 -7.58
CA ASN A 73 12.79 -1.57 -6.25
C ASN A 73 14.25 -1.09 -6.21
N GLU A 74 15.10 -1.54 -7.13
CA GLU A 74 16.50 -1.10 -7.21
C GLU A 74 16.59 0.31 -7.77
N MET A 75 15.89 0.57 -8.89
CA MET A 75 15.77 1.91 -9.47
C MET A 75 15.10 2.88 -8.48
N ALA A 76 13.98 2.46 -7.87
CA ALA A 76 13.27 3.27 -6.88
C ALA A 76 14.19 3.68 -5.72
N ARG A 77 14.94 2.74 -5.14
CA ARG A 77 15.89 3.03 -4.06
C ARG A 77 16.93 4.06 -4.50
N ARG A 78 17.49 3.91 -5.70
CA ARG A 78 18.52 4.82 -6.20
C ARG A 78 17.98 6.23 -6.42
N LEU A 79 16.77 6.36 -6.95
CA LEU A 79 16.09 7.64 -7.14
C LEU A 79 15.79 8.33 -5.79
N PHE A 80 15.36 7.58 -4.78
CA PHE A 80 15.20 8.12 -3.43
C PHE A 80 16.53 8.56 -2.81
N ASP A 81 17.61 7.80 -2.97
CA ASP A 81 18.93 8.19 -2.47
C ASP A 81 19.37 9.54 -3.07
N MET A 82 19.18 9.71 -4.39
CA MET A 82 19.45 10.98 -5.09
C MET A 82 18.55 12.12 -4.59
N ALA A 83 17.27 11.84 -4.32
CA ALA A 83 16.35 12.83 -3.77
C ALA A 83 16.76 13.28 -2.36
N LEU A 84 17.15 12.34 -1.50
CA LEU A 84 17.64 12.63 -0.14
C LEU A 84 18.92 13.46 -0.17
N GLU A 85 19.87 13.13 -1.05
CA GLU A 85 21.10 13.91 -1.25
C GLU A 85 20.77 15.34 -1.67
N LYS A 86 19.87 15.54 -2.65
CA LYS A 86 19.43 16.89 -3.04
C LYS A 86 18.76 17.65 -1.90
N PHE A 87 17.88 17.02 -1.13
CA PHE A 87 17.27 17.67 0.04
C PHE A 87 18.29 18.05 1.11
N GLN A 88 19.39 17.30 1.25
CA GLN A 88 20.42 17.58 2.24
C GLN A 88 21.42 18.65 1.76
N GLU A 89 21.83 18.60 0.49
CA GLU A 89 22.91 19.43 -0.05
C GLU A 89 22.41 20.70 -0.74
N GLU A 90 21.34 20.60 -1.52
CA GLU A 90 20.81 21.70 -2.35
C GLU A 90 19.63 22.41 -1.68
N GLU A 91 18.79 21.69 -0.93
CA GLU A 91 17.58 22.23 -0.28
C GLU A 91 17.54 22.01 1.26
N PRO A 92 18.61 22.31 2.03
CA PRO A 92 18.70 21.95 3.46
C PRO A 92 17.61 22.57 4.37
N ASP A 93 17.00 23.68 3.94
CA ASP A 93 15.91 24.32 4.65
C ASP A 93 14.56 23.62 4.44
N ASN A 94 14.43 22.76 3.41
CA ASN A 94 13.22 22.02 3.05
C ASN A 94 13.08 20.72 3.87
N ARG A 95 13.05 20.87 5.20
CA ARG A 95 12.96 19.73 6.13
C ARG A 95 11.68 18.92 5.98
N VAL A 96 10.59 19.57 5.55
CA VAL A 96 9.31 18.90 5.29
C VAL A 96 9.43 17.99 4.06
N GLY A 97 9.99 18.48 2.95
CA GLY A 97 10.24 17.67 1.75
C GLY A 97 11.17 16.50 2.01
N TYR A 98 12.26 16.72 2.76
CA TYR A 98 13.16 15.65 3.21
C TYR A 98 12.41 14.57 4.01
N ALA A 99 11.55 14.98 4.96
CA ALA A 99 10.77 14.05 5.76
C ALA A 99 9.74 13.28 4.93
N ASP A 100 9.06 13.94 3.99
CA ASP A 100 8.15 13.27 3.06
C ASP A 100 8.90 12.21 2.23
N CYS A 101 10.09 12.54 1.73
CA CYS A 101 10.95 11.60 0.99
C CYS A 101 11.27 10.36 1.81
N LEU A 102 11.68 10.52 3.09
CA LEU A 102 11.94 9.40 4.00
C LEU A 102 10.71 8.51 4.23
N ILE A 103 9.52 9.09 4.33
CA ILE A 103 8.27 8.35 4.52
C ILE A 103 7.92 7.55 3.26
N GLU A 104 8.03 8.15 2.08
CA GLU A 104 7.76 7.48 0.81
C GLU A 104 8.78 6.38 0.52
N LEU A 105 10.08 6.64 0.77
CA LEU A 105 11.14 5.62 0.72
C LEU A 105 10.79 4.44 1.63
N GLY A 106 10.57 4.72 2.92
CA GLY A 106 10.31 3.67 3.91
C GLY A 106 9.05 2.85 3.59
N LYS A 107 8.04 3.46 2.98
CA LYS A 107 6.85 2.78 2.48
C LYS A 107 7.13 1.93 1.24
N ALA A 108 7.87 2.46 0.27
CA ALA A 108 8.13 1.83 -1.02
C ALA A 108 9.06 0.62 -0.91
N ILE A 109 10.12 0.73 -0.09
CA ILE A 109 11.15 -0.31 0.05
C ILE A 109 11.18 -0.96 1.44
N GLU A 110 10.12 -0.77 2.23
CA GLU A 110 9.89 -1.43 3.52
C GLU A 110 10.99 -1.17 4.57
N VAL A 111 11.33 0.11 4.81
CA VAL A 111 12.33 0.52 5.82
C VAL A 111 11.66 1.31 6.94
N GLU A 112 11.52 0.68 8.11
CA GLU A 112 10.85 1.24 9.29
C GLU A 112 11.51 2.54 9.79
N GLU A 113 12.84 2.53 9.88
CA GLU A 113 13.62 3.62 10.44
C GLU A 113 13.45 4.92 9.65
N SER A 114 13.33 4.82 8.31
CA SER A 114 13.07 5.97 7.44
C SER A 114 11.69 6.57 7.74
N ILE A 115 10.66 5.75 7.91
CA ILE A 115 9.31 6.23 8.26
C ILE A 115 9.34 6.91 9.64
N LYS A 116 10.02 6.31 10.62
CA LYS A 116 10.15 6.87 11.98
C LYS A 116 10.90 8.20 11.99
N GLU A 117 12.02 8.29 11.28
CA GLU A 117 12.80 9.52 11.16
C GLU A 117 11.98 10.63 10.50
N GLY A 118 11.31 10.34 9.36
CA GLY A 118 10.45 11.31 8.69
C GLY A 118 9.31 11.79 9.59
N LEU A 119 8.63 10.87 10.29
CA LEU A 119 7.57 11.21 11.24
C LEU A 119 8.08 12.11 12.38
N ASP A 120 9.25 11.84 12.95
CA ASP A 120 9.83 12.64 14.02
C ASP A 120 10.27 14.03 13.56
N ILE A 121 10.76 14.16 12.31
CA ILE A 121 11.05 15.46 11.70
C ILE A 121 9.77 16.27 11.55
N LEU A 122 8.70 15.68 10.99
CA LEU A 122 7.41 16.36 10.84
C LEU A 122 6.83 16.80 12.20
N ARG A 123 6.95 15.96 13.25
CA ARG A 123 6.53 16.33 14.62
C ARG A 123 7.36 17.50 15.16
N GLY A 124 8.65 17.55 14.82
CA GLY A 124 9.55 18.64 15.14
C GLY A 124 9.15 19.96 14.45
N GLU A 125 8.78 19.90 13.17
CA GLU A 125 8.31 21.08 12.42
C GLU A 125 6.94 21.56 12.94
N LEU A 126 6.02 20.66 13.28
CA LEU A 126 4.69 21.07 13.77
C LEU A 126 4.78 21.79 15.12
N LYS A 127 5.78 21.48 15.95
CA LYS A 127 6.03 22.23 17.19
C LYS A 127 6.40 23.70 16.95
N LYS A 128 6.98 24.01 15.79
CA LYS A 128 7.31 25.39 15.39
C LYS A 128 6.08 26.10 14.84
N GLU A 129 5.26 25.40 14.06
CA GLU A 129 4.07 25.93 13.40
C GLU A 129 2.82 25.09 13.72
N SER A 130 2.35 25.16 14.97
CA SER A 130 1.32 24.26 15.51
C SER A 130 -0.07 24.35 14.84
N ASN A 131 -0.31 25.38 14.06
CA ASN A 131 -1.56 25.61 13.33
C ASN A 131 -1.48 25.28 11.84
N ASP A 132 -0.34 24.79 11.34
CA ASP A 132 -0.20 24.40 9.94
C ASP A 132 -1.06 23.14 9.65
N THR A 133 -2.14 23.33 8.90
CA THR A 133 -3.07 22.26 8.52
C THR A 133 -2.48 21.31 7.50
N GLN A 134 -1.56 21.77 6.64
CA GLN A 134 -0.88 20.91 5.67
C GLN A 134 0.09 19.98 6.38
N LEU A 135 0.83 20.51 7.36
CA LEU A 135 1.74 19.71 8.18
C LEU A 135 1.00 18.71 9.07
N LYS A 136 -0.17 19.07 9.61
CA LYS A 136 -1.06 18.12 10.30
C LYS A 136 -1.51 16.97 9.40
N LEU A 137 -1.85 17.24 8.13
CA LEU A 137 -2.18 16.17 7.19
C LEU A 137 -0.98 15.29 6.85
N LYS A 138 0.21 15.86 6.67
CA LYS A 138 1.45 15.08 6.45
C LYS A 138 1.75 14.17 7.64
N LEU A 139 1.58 14.68 8.86
CA LEU A 139 1.69 13.88 10.08
C LEU A 139 0.65 12.77 10.15
N ALA A 140 -0.62 13.06 9.85
CA ALA A 140 -1.65 12.04 9.83
C ALA A 140 -1.34 10.92 8.83
N TYR A 141 -0.85 11.29 7.65
CA TYR A 141 -0.41 10.34 6.64
C TYR A 141 0.78 9.50 7.15
N ALA A 142 1.86 10.15 7.63
CA ALA A 142 3.05 9.48 8.13
C ALA A 142 2.77 8.51 9.29
N SER A 143 1.93 8.91 10.25
CA SER A 143 1.53 8.06 11.37
C SER A 143 0.80 6.81 10.89
N MET A 144 -0.09 6.94 9.89
CA MET A 144 -0.79 5.79 9.32
C MET A 144 0.12 4.89 8.48
N VAL A 145 1.07 5.47 7.73
CA VAL A 145 2.08 4.68 6.98
C VAL A 145 2.89 3.82 7.94
N LEU A 146 3.33 4.37 9.09
CA LEU A 146 4.04 3.60 10.10
C LEU A 146 3.15 2.52 10.72
N ALA A 147 1.89 2.84 11.05
CA ALA A 147 0.94 1.87 11.59
C ALA A 147 0.72 0.69 10.63
N ASN A 148 0.53 0.97 9.34
CA ASN A 148 0.42 -0.03 8.28
C ASN A 148 1.67 -0.89 8.14
N TYR A 149 2.85 -0.28 8.18
CA TYR A 149 4.11 -1.01 8.13
C TYR A 149 4.23 -2.00 9.29
N MET A 150 4.01 -1.55 10.53
CA MET A 150 4.06 -2.40 11.73
C MET A 150 3.06 -3.56 11.64
N ARG A 151 1.86 -3.24 11.17
CA ARG A 151 0.76 -4.19 11.06
C ARG A 151 1.05 -5.28 10.03
N LYS A 152 1.57 -4.89 8.85
CA LYS A 152 2.02 -5.81 7.80
C LYS A 152 3.14 -6.73 8.28
N GLN A 153 4.14 -6.20 8.98
CA GLN A 153 5.22 -7.04 9.54
C GLN A 153 4.67 -8.09 10.51
N LYS A 154 3.70 -7.69 11.34
CA LYS A 154 3.08 -8.57 12.32
C LYS A 154 2.17 -9.64 11.68
N GLU A 155 1.45 -9.31 10.61
CA GLU A 155 0.71 -10.28 9.78
C GLU A 155 1.66 -11.29 9.10
N ALA A 156 2.79 -10.82 8.56
CA ALA A 156 3.78 -11.71 7.94
C ALA A 156 4.42 -12.68 8.95
N VAL A 157 4.55 -12.29 10.21
CA VAL A 157 4.99 -13.19 11.29
C VAL A 157 3.87 -14.16 11.68
N PHE A 158 2.62 -13.68 11.78
CA PHE A 158 1.46 -14.50 12.07
C PHE A 158 1.29 -15.62 11.04
N ALA A 159 1.25 -15.29 9.75
CA ALA A 159 1.06 -16.27 8.68
C ALA A 159 2.14 -17.37 8.68
N ARG A 160 3.39 -17.03 9.04
CA ARG A 160 4.47 -18.01 9.20
C ARG A 160 4.23 -18.94 10.39
N GLN A 161 3.83 -18.39 11.53
CA GLN A 161 3.54 -19.17 12.74
C GLN A 161 2.28 -20.03 12.58
N GLU A 162 1.27 -19.53 11.89
CA GLU A 162 0.05 -20.27 11.54
C GLU A 162 0.39 -21.46 10.63
N ALA A 163 1.19 -21.25 9.57
CA ALA A 163 1.65 -22.35 8.71
C ALA A 163 2.47 -23.41 9.47
N GLU A 164 3.20 -23.04 10.53
CA GLU A 164 3.93 -23.99 11.39
C GLU A 164 2.99 -24.84 12.28
N LEU A 165 1.80 -24.33 12.61
CA LEU A 165 0.76 -25.09 13.32
C LEU A 165 -0.01 -26.04 12.39
N HIS A 166 0.04 -25.80 11.08
CA HIS A 166 -0.62 -26.59 10.04
C HIS A 166 0.38 -27.16 9.00
N PRO A 167 1.35 -28.00 9.41
CA PRO A 167 2.33 -28.54 8.46
C PRO A 167 1.73 -29.54 7.47
N ASN A 168 0.59 -30.18 7.80
CA ASN A 168 -0.14 -31.13 6.96
C ASN A 168 -1.66 -30.90 7.09
N ASP A 169 -2.40 -30.94 5.97
CA ASP A 169 -3.85 -30.70 5.93
C ASP A 169 -4.70 -31.74 6.70
N ASP A 170 -4.11 -32.88 7.09
CA ASP A 170 -4.79 -34.00 7.77
C ASP A 170 -4.59 -34.05 9.30
N GLU A 171 -3.84 -33.10 9.91
CA GLU A 171 -3.56 -33.08 11.35
C GLU A 171 -4.55 -32.18 12.12
N GLU A 172 -5.05 -32.67 13.27
CA GLU A 172 -5.89 -31.88 14.17
C GLU A 172 -5.09 -30.67 14.69
N VAL A 173 -5.70 -29.49 14.54
CA VAL A 173 -5.13 -28.22 15.01
C VAL A 173 -5.06 -28.24 16.54
N ASP A 174 -3.91 -27.86 17.09
CA ASP A 174 -3.81 -27.54 18.50
C ASP A 174 -4.59 -26.24 18.77
N GLU A 175 -5.86 -26.38 19.16
CA GLU A 175 -6.77 -25.27 19.43
C GLU A 175 -6.19 -24.30 20.48
N GLU A 176 -5.52 -24.80 21.52
CA GLU A 176 -4.92 -23.97 22.56
C GLU A 176 -3.76 -23.14 21.99
N ALA A 177 -2.90 -23.74 21.17
CA ALA A 177 -1.80 -23.04 20.52
C ALA A 177 -2.29 -21.99 19.50
N TYR A 178 -3.35 -22.31 18.77
CA TYR A 178 -3.96 -21.37 17.82
C TYR A 178 -4.64 -20.19 18.52
N GLU A 179 -5.38 -20.43 19.61
CA GLU A 179 -5.96 -19.36 20.44
C GLU A 179 -4.86 -18.45 21.05
N GLU A 180 -3.75 -19.04 21.51
CA GLU A 180 -2.60 -18.25 21.98
C GLU A 180 -2.03 -17.39 20.84
N LEU A 181 -1.90 -17.94 19.64
CA LEU A 181 -1.41 -17.22 18.47
C LEU A 181 -2.32 -16.05 18.10
N LEU A 182 -3.64 -16.26 18.09
CA LEU A 182 -4.64 -15.19 17.89
C LEU A 182 -4.52 -14.10 18.97
N SER A 183 -4.29 -14.48 20.23
CA SER A 183 -4.13 -13.51 21.32
C SER A 183 -2.92 -12.59 21.11
N LYS A 184 -1.84 -13.09 20.48
CA LYS A 184 -0.65 -12.29 20.11
C LYS A 184 -0.95 -11.27 19.03
N GLN A 185 -2.07 -11.40 18.31
CA GLN A 185 -2.48 -10.47 17.25
C GLN A 185 -3.16 -9.19 17.74
N GLN A 186 -3.33 -8.99 19.05
CA GLN A 186 -3.83 -7.74 19.62
C GLN A 186 -3.08 -6.50 19.08
N VAL A 187 -3.81 -5.41 18.86
CA VAL A 187 -3.24 -4.15 18.39
C VAL A 187 -2.30 -3.59 19.48
N THR A 188 -1.07 -3.26 19.11
CA THR A 188 -0.06 -2.77 20.07
C THR A 188 -0.37 -1.33 20.51
N LYS A 189 0.23 -0.91 21.64
CA LYS A 189 0.07 0.48 22.13
C LYS A 189 0.60 1.52 21.16
N GLU A 190 1.67 1.19 20.43
CA GLU A 190 2.28 2.08 19.44
C GLU A 190 1.37 2.25 18.23
N GLU A 191 0.84 1.16 17.67
CA GLU A 191 -0.21 1.20 16.64
C GLU A 191 -1.41 2.04 17.08
N VAL A 192 -1.89 1.84 18.32
CA VAL A 192 -2.99 2.63 18.89
C VAL A 192 -2.68 4.12 18.97
N GLN A 193 -1.46 4.47 19.34
CA GLN A 193 -1.03 5.86 19.39
C GLN A 193 -1.00 6.48 17.99
N LEU A 194 -0.46 5.76 17.01
CA LEU A 194 -0.30 6.22 15.64
C LEU A 194 -1.65 6.48 14.95
N TYR A 195 -2.58 5.52 14.97
CA TYR A 195 -3.87 5.75 14.29
C TYR A 195 -4.70 6.82 15.03
N LYS A 196 -4.61 6.93 16.36
CA LYS A 196 -5.31 8.00 17.11
C LYS A 196 -4.73 9.38 16.80
N GLU A 197 -3.40 9.48 16.70
CA GLU A 197 -2.71 10.71 16.29
C GLU A 197 -3.19 11.13 14.89
N ALA A 198 -3.21 10.19 13.94
CA ALA A 198 -3.66 10.46 12.58
C ALA A 198 -5.11 10.94 12.50
N VAL A 199 -6.02 10.21 13.16
CA VAL A 199 -7.44 10.57 13.22
C VAL A 199 -7.65 11.93 13.90
N SER A 200 -6.90 12.25 14.95
CA SER A 200 -6.98 13.54 15.64
C SER A 200 -6.58 14.69 14.70
N TYR A 201 -5.43 14.60 14.04
CA TYR A 201 -4.96 15.63 13.12
C TYR A 201 -5.87 15.79 11.91
N ALA A 202 -6.34 14.69 11.32
CA ALA A 202 -7.30 14.73 10.23
C ALA A 202 -8.62 15.43 10.62
N ARG A 203 -9.16 15.14 11.82
CA ARG A 203 -10.36 15.82 12.36
C ARG A 203 -10.16 17.32 12.57
N GLU A 204 -9.01 17.72 13.09
CA GLU A 204 -8.67 19.14 13.25
C GLU A 204 -8.63 19.87 11.90
N VAL A 205 -8.07 19.23 10.87
CA VAL A 205 -7.98 19.81 9.53
C VAL A 205 -9.36 20.02 8.91
N VAL A 206 -10.25 19.01 8.95
CA VAL A 206 -11.61 19.17 8.41
C VAL A 206 -12.44 20.18 9.21
N SER A 207 -12.20 20.29 10.52
CA SER A 207 -12.85 21.29 11.39
C SER A 207 -12.45 22.73 11.05
N SER A 208 -11.29 22.93 10.41
CA SER A 208 -10.80 24.25 9.97
C SER A 208 -11.50 24.80 8.72
N GLN A 209 -12.51 24.08 8.19
CA GLN A 209 -13.33 24.40 7.00
C GLN A 209 -12.60 24.42 5.65
N LYS A 210 -11.27 24.31 5.61
CA LYS A 210 -10.52 24.20 4.36
C LYS A 210 -9.47 23.09 4.43
N ILE A 211 -9.69 22.04 3.66
CA ILE A 211 -8.71 20.98 3.44
C ILE A 211 -7.59 21.55 2.54
N PRO A 212 -6.33 21.60 3.01
CA PRO A 212 -5.24 22.27 2.28
C PRO A 212 -4.82 21.50 1.02
N SER A 213 -4.92 20.17 1.05
CA SER A 213 -4.65 19.30 -0.10
C SER A 213 -5.63 18.12 -0.10
N ILE A 214 -6.56 18.11 -1.06
CA ILE A 214 -7.49 16.98 -1.25
C ILE A 214 -6.73 15.69 -1.55
N PRO A 215 -5.76 15.65 -2.49
CA PRO A 215 -5.01 14.43 -2.77
C PRO A 215 -4.34 13.84 -1.52
N LEU A 216 -3.68 14.67 -0.70
CA LEU A 216 -3.04 14.19 0.53
C LEU A 216 -4.07 13.67 1.54
N PHE A 217 -5.22 14.32 1.67
CA PHE A 217 -6.28 13.85 2.55
C PHE A 217 -6.88 12.52 2.09
N GLN A 218 -7.01 12.32 0.78
CA GLN A 218 -7.42 11.03 0.21
C GLN A 218 -6.38 9.93 0.47
N ARG A 219 -5.08 10.25 0.48
CA ARG A 219 -4.03 9.31 0.90
C ARG A 219 -4.23 8.88 2.36
N VAL A 220 -4.49 9.82 3.29
CA VAL A 220 -4.81 9.48 4.70
C VAL A 220 -6.00 8.53 4.80
N ILE A 221 -7.07 8.80 4.06
CA ILE A 221 -8.25 7.91 3.99
C ILE A 221 -7.87 6.51 3.48
N GLY A 222 -7.04 6.45 2.42
CA GLY A 222 -6.53 5.19 1.87
C GLY A 222 -5.69 4.39 2.87
N GLU A 223 -4.83 5.06 3.64
CA GLU A 223 -4.05 4.39 4.68
C GLU A 223 -4.92 3.90 5.84
N LEU A 224 -5.90 4.70 6.28
CA LEU A 224 -6.88 4.28 7.30
C LEU A 224 -7.68 3.07 6.85
N ARG A 225 -8.16 3.06 5.60
CA ARG A 225 -8.82 1.90 5.01
C ARG A 225 -7.90 0.68 5.03
N THR A 226 -6.68 0.82 4.53
CA THR A 226 -5.72 -0.29 4.46
C THR A 226 -5.47 -0.89 5.83
N TYR A 227 -5.22 -0.04 6.84
CA TYR A 227 -5.00 -0.48 8.21
C TYR A 227 -6.25 -1.13 8.81
N GLY A 228 -7.43 -0.51 8.64
CA GLY A 228 -8.68 -1.04 9.19
C GLY A 228 -9.10 -2.38 8.57
N LEU A 229 -8.86 -2.59 7.27
CA LEU A 229 -9.17 -3.86 6.60
C LEU A 229 -8.22 -5.00 7.01
N SER A 230 -6.99 -4.68 7.40
CA SER A 230 -6.02 -5.67 7.87
C SER A 230 -6.27 -6.10 9.32
N LEU A 231 -7.14 -5.37 10.04
CA LEU A 231 -7.64 -5.78 11.35
C LEU A 231 -8.89 -6.65 11.19
N ASP A 232 -8.69 -7.94 10.95
CA ASP A 232 -9.77 -8.90 10.61
C ASP A 232 -10.12 -9.88 11.74
N LEU A 233 -9.40 -9.83 12.87
CA LEU A 233 -9.60 -10.77 13.98
C LEU A 233 -10.58 -10.23 15.05
N PRO A 234 -11.33 -11.11 15.75
CA PRO A 234 -12.24 -10.70 16.82
C PRO A 234 -11.57 -9.85 17.92
N VAL A 235 -10.32 -10.16 18.28
CA VAL A 235 -9.55 -9.42 19.30
C VAL A 235 -9.20 -7.99 18.88
N GLN A 236 -9.43 -7.62 17.61
CA GLN A 236 -9.15 -6.30 17.04
C GLN A 236 -10.44 -5.52 16.73
N LYS A 237 -11.63 -6.08 16.98
CA LYS A 237 -12.93 -5.52 16.62
C LYS A 237 -13.10 -4.04 17.01
N GLU A 238 -12.75 -3.67 18.24
CA GLU A 238 -12.87 -2.29 18.72
C GLU A 238 -12.01 -1.30 17.92
N HIS A 239 -10.78 -1.69 17.60
CA HIS A 239 -9.84 -0.84 16.84
C HIS A 239 -10.28 -0.72 15.38
N THR A 240 -10.70 -1.82 14.79
CA THR A 240 -11.26 -1.91 13.44
C THR A 240 -12.42 -0.95 13.27
N GLN A 241 -13.38 -0.98 14.21
CA GLN A 241 -14.53 -0.09 14.19
C GLN A 241 -14.11 1.38 14.22
N VAL A 242 -13.25 1.78 15.16
CA VAL A 242 -12.78 3.17 15.30
C VAL A 242 -12.11 3.69 14.02
N VAL A 243 -11.26 2.88 13.39
CA VAL A 243 -10.51 3.29 12.21
C VAL A 243 -11.42 3.38 10.98
N LEU A 244 -12.27 2.38 10.74
CA LEU A 244 -13.16 2.36 9.58
C LEU A 244 -14.25 3.44 9.67
N GLU A 245 -14.78 3.70 10.86
CA GLU A 245 -15.71 4.83 11.08
C GLU A 245 -15.04 6.17 10.76
N ALA A 246 -13.77 6.37 11.17
CA ALA A 246 -13.02 7.57 10.84
C ALA A 246 -12.77 7.71 9.33
N ALA A 247 -12.44 6.62 8.64
CA ALA A 247 -12.29 6.63 7.18
C ALA A 247 -13.59 7.06 6.47
N ILE A 248 -14.74 6.51 6.89
CA ILE A 248 -16.06 6.87 6.36
C ILE A 248 -16.41 8.33 6.67
N GLU A 249 -16.19 8.78 7.91
CA GLU A 249 -16.38 10.17 8.32
C GLU A 249 -15.60 11.12 7.42
N PHE A 250 -14.32 10.82 7.15
CA PHE A 250 -13.45 11.66 6.32
C PHE A 250 -13.81 11.67 4.84
N ILE A 251 -14.27 10.55 4.29
CA ILE A 251 -14.79 10.50 2.91
C ILE A 251 -15.90 11.54 2.73
N GLN A 252 -16.82 11.62 3.69
CA GLN A 252 -17.95 12.56 3.64
C GLN A 252 -17.52 14.04 3.77
N GLN A 253 -16.30 14.31 4.24
CA GLN A 253 -15.74 15.66 4.30
C GLN A 253 -15.04 16.09 2.99
N VAL A 254 -14.79 15.16 2.05
CA VAL A 254 -14.17 15.50 0.77
C VAL A 254 -15.18 16.18 -0.15
N PRO A 255 -14.91 17.41 -0.65
CA PRO A 255 -15.81 18.06 -1.60
C PRO A 255 -16.02 17.20 -2.86
N GLY A 256 -17.28 16.93 -3.20
CA GLY A 256 -17.63 16.12 -4.38
C GLY A 256 -17.40 14.61 -4.21
N TYR A 257 -17.29 14.10 -2.99
CA TYR A 257 -17.10 12.66 -2.74
C TYR A 257 -18.16 11.78 -3.42
N GLU A 258 -19.39 12.30 -3.59
CA GLU A 258 -20.52 11.57 -4.20
C GLU A 258 -20.34 11.28 -5.69
N GLU A 259 -19.43 11.99 -6.36
CA GLU A 259 -19.11 11.80 -7.78
C GLU A 259 -17.71 11.16 -7.95
N ASN A 260 -17.05 10.82 -6.83
CA ASN A 260 -15.73 10.20 -6.83
C ASN A 260 -15.87 8.69 -6.60
N TRP A 261 -15.74 7.91 -7.67
CA TRP A 261 -15.86 6.45 -7.61
C TRP A 261 -14.82 5.80 -6.70
N GLU A 262 -13.60 6.35 -6.58
CA GLU A 262 -12.55 5.79 -5.73
C GLU A 262 -12.95 5.89 -4.26
N LEU A 263 -13.43 7.07 -3.84
CA LEU A 263 -13.89 7.29 -2.46
C LEU A 263 -15.13 6.46 -2.12
N ILE A 264 -16.07 6.33 -3.05
CA ILE A 264 -17.27 5.49 -2.86
C ILE A 264 -16.86 4.02 -2.75
N THR A 265 -15.87 3.58 -3.51
CA THR A 265 -15.32 2.22 -3.42
C THR A 265 -14.68 1.97 -2.07
N ILE A 266 -13.89 2.91 -1.55
CA ILE A 266 -13.32 2.83 -0.20
C ILE A 266 -14.43 2.73 0.84
N TRP A 267 -15.48 3.55 0.73
CA TRP A 267 -16.61 3.50 1.66
C TRP A 267 -17.31 2.13 1.63
N ALA A 268 -17.61 1.60 0.44
CA ALA A 268 -18.21 0.27 0.30
C ALA A 268 -17.34 -0.83 0.94
N ALA A 269 -16.01 -0.77 0.74
CA ALA A 269 -15.07 -1.70 1.37
C ALA A 269 -15.08 -1.59 2.90
N CYS A 270 -15.10 -0.38 3.46
CA CYS A 270 -15.21 -0.18 4.92
C CYS A 270 -16.50 -0.79 5.48
N LEU A 271 -17.65 -0.57 4.83
CA LEU A 271 -18.92 -1.16 5.27
C LEU A 271 -18.91 -2.69 5.19
N THR A 272 -18.33 -3.25 4.14
CA THR A 272 -18.20 -4.70 3.95
C THR A 272 -17.44 -5.35 5.10
N HIS A 273 -16.39 -4.69 5.60
CA HIS A 273 -15.63 -5.20 6.74
C HIS A 273 -16.33 -4.97 8.08
N GLN A 274 -16.98 -3.82 8.26
CA GLN A 274 -17.78 -3.53 9.46
C GLN A 274 -18.93 -4.51 9.66
N GLU A 275 -19.53 -4.99 8.58
CA GLU A 275 -20.61 -5.97 8.62
C GLU A 275 -20.24 -7.24 9.40
N LYS A 276 -19.01 -7.74 9.21
CA LYS A 276 -18.48 -8.92 9.90
C LYS A 276 -18.36 -8.73 11.41
N LEU A 277 -18.35 -7.47 11.87
CA LEU A 277 -18.25 -7.12 13.28
C LEU A 277 -19.61 -6.98 13.97
N LEU A 278 -20.72 -7.03 13.23
CA LEU A 278 -22.05 -6.82 13.77
C LEU A 278 -22.70 -8.13 14.22
N ASP A 279 -23.19 -8.17 15.45
CA ASP A 279 -23.79 -9.38 16.02
C ASP A 279 -25.28 -9.55 15.64
N LYS A 280 -25.93 -8.47 15.18
CA LYS A 280 -27.37 -8.47 14.86
C LYS A 280 -27.62 -8.54 13.36
N THR A 281 -28.32 -9.59 12.92
CA THR A 281 -28.73 -9.81 11.53
C THR A 281 -29.37 -8.58 10.87
N GLN A 282 -30.27 -7.87 11.56
CA GLN A 282 -30.93 -6.68 11.00
C GLN A 282 -30.00 -5.48 10.80
N GLU A 283 -28.94 -5.35 11.60
CA GLU A 283 -27.92 -4.31 11.42
C GLU A 283 -26.98 -4.70 10.27
N ARG A 284 -26.58 -5.98 10.19
CA ARG A 284 -25.83 -6.55 9.08
C ARG A 284 -26.52 -6.31 7.74
N ILE A 285 -27.79 -6.68 7.63
CA ILE A 285 -28.62 -6.48 6.43
C ILE A 285 -28.53 -5.01 5.95
N LYS A 286 -28.75 -4.04 6.84
CA LYS A 286 -28.69 -2.61 6.46
C LYS A 286 -27.33 -2.19 5.94
N VAL A 287 -26.25 -2.69 6.56
CA VAL A 287 -24.88 -2.38 6.15
C VAL A 287 -24.56 -3.02 4.80
N VAL A 288 -24.91 -4.29 4.59
CA VAL A 288 -24.75 -4.99 3.29
C VAL A 288 -25.49 -4.26 2.19
N PHE A 289 -26.77 -3.94 2.38
CA PHE A 289 -27.56 -3.20 1.39
C PHE A 289 -26.91 -1.87 1.03
N LYS A 290 -26.41 -1.12 2.02
CA LYS A 290 -25.73 0.15 1.75
C LYS A 290 -24.41 -0.05 1.01
N ALA A 291 -23.64 -1.07 1.37
CA ALA A 291 -22.40 -1.40 0.68
C ALA A 291 -22.65 -1.78 -0.79
N ILE A 292 -23.71 -2.54 -1.08
CA ILE A 292 -24.13 -2.90 -2.45
C ILE A 292 -24.54 -1.66 -3.24
N GLU A 293 -25.33 -0.76 -2.64
CA GLU A 293 -25.72 0.51 -3.28
C GLU A 293 -24.48 1.33 -3.68
N LEU A 294 -23.51 1.44 -2.76
CA LEU A 294 -22.27 2.17 -3.00
C LEU A 294 -21.38 1.47 -4.05
N ALA A 295 -21.24 0.15 -4.00
CA ALA A 295 -20.46 -0.61 -4.97
C ALA A 295 -21.01 -0.45 -6.39
N ASN A 296 -22.34 -0.53 -6.56
CA ASN A 296 -22.99 -0.28 -7.86
C ASN A 296 -22.76 1.17 -8.32
N LYS A 297 -22.99 2.15 -7.43
CA LYS A 297 -22.75 3.57 -7.73
C LYS A 297 -21.31 3.85 -8.16
N ALA A 298 -20.34 3.26 -7.47
CA ALA A 298 -18.93 3.41 -7.84
C ALA A 298 -18.65 2.83 -9.23
N ASN A 299 -19.21 1.66 -9.55
CA ASN A 299 -19.02 1.03 -10.85
C ASN A 299 -19.66 1.86 -11.96
N ASP A 300 -20.88 2.37 -11.76
CA ASP A 300 -21.55 3.26 -12.72
C ASP A 300 -20.74 4.53 -13.00
N LEU A 301 -20.20 5.17 -11.96
CA LEU A 301 -19.33 6.34 -12.09
C LEU A 301 -18.02 6.00 -12.82
N HIS A 302 -17.42 4.85 -12.52
CA HIS A 302 -16.22 4.38 -13.20
C HIS A 302 -16.47 4.10 -14.68
N VAL A 303 -17.57 3.42 -15.02
CA VAL A 303 -18.00 3.17 -16.40
C VAL A 303 -18.27 4.47 -17.14
N ALA A 304 -18.98 5.42 -16.51
CA ALA A 304 -19.23 6.73 -17.12
C ALA A 304 -17.92 7.49 -17.44
N LYS A 305 -16.87 7.31 -16.64
CA LYS A 305 -15.58 7.98 -16.80
C LYS A 305 -14.63 7.26 -17.77
N LEU A 306 -14.55 5.93 -17.70
CA LEU A 306 -13.54 5.12 -18.40
C LEU A 306 -14.12 4.15 -19.44
N SER A 307 -15.45 4.14 -19.63
CA SER A 307 -16.17 3.25 -20.56
C SER A 307 -15.91 1.76 -20.36
N LYS A 308 -15.52 1.37 -19.15
CA LYS A 308 -15.29 -0.01 -18.74
C LYS A 308 -15.62 -0.19 -17.26
N GLU A 309 -16.02 -1.39 -16.88
CA GLU A 309 -16.23 -1.74 -15.48
C GLU A 309 -14.90 -1.96 -14.76
N HIS A 310 -14.92 -1.86 -13.43
CA HIS A 310 -13.73 -2.02 -12.62
C HIS A 310 -13.68 -3.43 -11.99
N PRO A 311 -12.65 -4.26 -12.26
CA PRO A 311 -12.59 -5.65 -11.78
C PRO A 311 -12.80 -5.78 -10.26
N PHE A 312 -12.09 -4.95 -9.47
CA PHE A 312 -12.26 -4.94 -8.01
C PHE A 312 -13.68 -4.58 -7.54
N MET A 313 -14.43 -3.74 -8.27
CA MET A 313 -15.80 -3.42 -7.87
C MET A 313 -16.76 -4.57 -8.17
N CYS A 314 -16.54 -5.29 -9.27
CA CYS A 314 -17.28 -6.51 -9.57
C CYS A 314 -17.02 -7.58 -8.50
N GLU A 315 -15.77 -7.75 -8.07
CA GLU A 315 -15.38 -8.65 -6.99
C GLU A 315 -16.01 -8.26 -5.64
N LEU A 316 -15.95 -6.97 -5.28
CA LEU A 316 -16.58 -6.45 -4.05
C LEU A 316 -18.09 -6.68 -4.07
N LEU A 317 -18.75 -6.39 -5.20
CA LEU A 317 -20.18 -6.60 -5.37
C LEU A 317 -20.54 -8.08 -5.25
N ALA A 318 -19.75 -8.97 -5.85
CA ALA A 318 -19.94 -10.42 -5.76
C ALA A 318 -19.89 -10.90 -4.30
N GLY A 319 -18.85 -10.52 -3.55
CA GLY A 319 -18.74 -10.85 -2.12
C GLY A 319 -19.91 -10.33 -1.30
N LEU A 320 -20.39 -9.12 -1.57
CA LEU A 320 -21.55 -8.55 -0.89
C LEU A 320 -22.86 -9.28 -1.22
N LEU A 321 -23.06 -9.70 -2.48
CA LEU A 321 -24.23 -10.48 -2.89
C LEU A 321 -24.23 -11.88 -2.25
N MET A 322 -23.06 -12.52 -2.13
CA MET A 322 -22.91 -13.77 -1.36
C MET A 322 -23.28 -13.58 0.12
N THR A 323 -22.81 -12.49 0.73
CA THR A 323 -23.19 -12.19 2.12
C THR A 323 -24.69 -11.95 2.23
N GLN A 324 -25.28 -11.23 1.27
CA GLN A 324 -26.72 -10.95 1.25
C GLN A 324 -27.56 -12.23 1.10
N SER A 325 -27.14 -13.17 0.24
CA SER A 325 -27.88 -14.43 0.05
C SER A 325 -27.98 -15.25 1.32
N GLY A 326 -26.97 -15.19 2.20
CA GLY A 326 -26.99 -15.83 3.52
C GLY A 326 -27.80 -15.08 4.59
N LEU A 327 -28.32 -13.89 4.30
CA LEU A 327 -29.06 -13.04 5.24
C LEU A 327 -30.56 -12.91 4.90
N VAL A 328 -30.99 -13.33 3.72
CA VAL A 328 -32.40 -13.33 3.32
C VAL A 328 -33.08 -14.63 3.75
N ASP A 329 -34.34 -14.53 4.18
CA ASP A 329 -35.13 -15.69 4.63
C ASP A 329 -35.83 -16.42 3.46
N ASP A 330 -35.98 -15.74 2.31
CA ASP A 330 -36.63 -16.27 1.12
C ASP A 330 -35.61 -17.06 0.28
N GLU A 331 -35.85 -18.37 0.12
CA GLU A 331 -34.94 -19.27 -0.60
C GLU A 331 -34.82 -18.92 -2.09
N ASP A 332 -35.89 -18.47 -2.75
CA ASP A 332 -35.86 -18.08 -4.16
C ASP A 332 -35.01 -16.81 -4.32
N GLU A 333 -35.19 -15.83 -3.44
CA GLU A 333 -34.34 -14.62 -3.41
C GLU A 333 -32.87 -14.96 -3.10
N ALA A 334 -32.61 -15.89 -2.19
CA ALA A 334 -31.26 -16.34 -1.86
C ALA A 334 -30.55 -16.94 -3.08
N VAL A 335 -31.24 -17.79 -3.85
CA VAL A 335 -30.70 -18.39 -5.08
C VAL A 335 -30.42 -17.32 -6.13
N GLU A 336 -31.34 -16.39 -6.36
CA GLU A 336 -31.12 -15.29 -7.32
C GLU A 336 -29.90 -14.43 -6.96
N LEU A 337 -29.72 -14.12 -5.66
CA LEU A 337 -28.56 -13.36 -5.17
C LEU A 337 -27.26 -14.14 -5.35
N TYR A 338 -27.26 -15.45 -5.06
CA TYR A 338 -26.10 -16.32 -5.26
C TYR A 338 -25.70 -16.40 -6.74
N GLU A 339 -26.66 -16.56 -7.65
CA GLU A 339 -26.38 -16.59 -9.09
C GLU A 339 -25.79 -15.27 -9.58
N ARG A 340 -26.34 -14.13 -9.14
CA ARG A 340 -25.80 -12.81 -9.45
C ARG A 340 -24.39 -12.60 -8.89
N ALA A 341 -24.12 -13.11 -7.69
CA ALA A 341 -22.79 -13.06 -7.10
C ALA A 341 -21.77 -13.83 -7.96
N PHE A 342 -22.16 -15.04 -8.38
CA PHE A 342 -21.32 -15.88 -9.22
C PHE A 342 -21.03 -15.26 -10.59
N GLU A 343 -22.04 -14.66 -11.25
CA GLU A 343 -21.84 -13.89 -12.49
C GLU A 343 -20.89 -12.71 -12.29
N ALA A 344 -20.99 -12.00 -11.16
CA ALA A 344 -20.12 -10.89 -10.84
C ALA A 344 -18.66 -11.34 -10.59
N PHE A 345 -18.43 -12.51 -9.96
CA PHE A 345 -17.09 -13.09 -9.86
C PHE A 345 -16.51 -13.47 -11.22
N LYS A 346 -17.30 -14.12 -12.09
CA LYS A 346 -16.87 -14.43 -13.47
C LYS A 346 -16.44 -13.17 -14.22
N LYS A 347 -17.25 -12.12 -14.12
CA LYS A 347 -16.96 -10.83 -14.74
C LYS A 347 -15.70 -10.17 -14.18
N ALA A 348 -15.49 -10.24 -12.86
CA ALA A 348 -14.27 -9.74 -12.24
C ALA A 348 -13.02 -10.47 -12.77
N HIS A 349 -13.10 -11.79 -12.93
CA HIS A 349 -12.02 -12.60 -13.50
C HIS A 349 -11.79 -12.32 -14.99
N GLU A 350 -12.85 -12.13 -15.80
CA GLU A 350 -12.71 -11.72 -17.20
C GLU A 350 -11.96 -10.39 -17.37
N LEU A 351 -12.17 -9.46 -16.43
CA LEU A 351 -11.53 -8.15 -16.44
C LEU A 351 -10.10 -8.16 -15.87
N ALA A 352 -9.74 -9.17 -15.07
CA ALA A 352 -8.45 -9.33 -14.40
C ALA A 352 -8.05 -10.82 -14.30
N PRO A 353 -7.74 -11.48 -15.44
CA PRO A 353 -7.50 -12.92 -15.50
C PRO A 353 -6.22 -13.35 -14.76
N GLU A 354 -5.32 -12.42 -14.46
CA GLU A 354 -4.10 -12.64 -13.70
C GLU A 354 -4.34 -12.93 -12.20
N LYS A 355 -5.53 -12.61 -11.68
CA LYS A 355 -5.92 -12.92 -10.29
C LYS A 355 -6.32 -14.38 -10.14
N VAL A 356 -5.38 -15.21 -9.71
CA VAL A 356 -5.55 -16.66 -9.57
C VAL A 356 -6.61 -17.02 -8.52
N GLU A 357 -6.70 -16.24 -7.45
CA GLU A 357 -7.63 -16.46 -6.34
C GLU A 357 -9.10 -16.37 -6.79
N LEU A 358 -9.40 -15.51 -7.78
CA LEU A 358 -10.74 -15.42 -8.37
C LEU A 358 -11.10 -16.69 -9.14
N ALA A 359 -10.15 -17.28 -9.86
CA ALA A 359 -10.38 -18.52 -10.60
C ALA A 359 -10.65 -19.69 -9.64
N GLU A 360 -9.92 -19.77 -8.53
CA GLU A 360 -10.14 -20.78 -7.49
C GLU A 360 -11.51 -20.64 -6.84
N MET A 361 -11.91 -19.42 -6.49
CA MET A 361 -13.24 -19.16 -5.92
C MET A 361 -14.37 -19.50 -6.90
N ILE A 362 -14.24 -19.16 -8.18
CA ILE A 362 -15.22 -19.55 -9.21
C ILE A 362 -15.35 -21.07 -9.28
N LYS A 363 -14.23 -21.79 -9.26
CA LYS A 363 -14.22 -23.25 -9.29
C LYS A 363 -14.94 -23.87 -8.09
N VAL A 364 -14.67 -23.37 -6.87
CA VAL A 364 -15.37 -23.82 -5.65
C VAL A 364 -16.88 -23.59 -5.78
N LEU A 365 -17.30 -22.42 -6.27
CA LEU A 365 -18.72 -22.09 -6.45
C LEU A 365 -19.40 -22.97 -7.53
N GLU A 366 -18.67 -23.38 -8.58
CA GLU A 366 -19.14 -24.33 -9.60
C GLU A 366 -19.34 -25.73 -9.01
N GLU A 367 -18.37 -26.24 -8.25
CA GLU A 367 -18.47 -27.55 -7.58
C GLU A 367 -19.64 -27.60 -6.58
N MET A 368 -19.86 -26.51 -5.83
CA MET A 368 -21.02 -26.38 -4.94
C MET A 368 -22.35 -26.41 -5.72
N LYS A 369 -22.41 -25.78 -6.90
CA LYS A 369 -23.61 -25.80 -7.76
C LYS A 369 -23.88 -27.20 -8.32
N GLU A 370 -22.85 -27.93 -8.73
CA GLU A 370 -23.00 -29.30 -9.24
C GLU A 370 -23.44 -30.30 -8.15
N SER A 371 -22.85 -30.21 -6.96
CA SER A 371 -23.21 -31.09 -5.83
C SER A 371 -24.67 -30.93 -5.35
N SER A 372 -25.21 -29.70 -5.39
CA SER A 372 -26.62 -29.42 -5.03
C SER A 372 -27.63 -29.89 -6.08
N VAL A 373 -27.20 -30.15 -7.32
CA VAL A 373 -28.03 -30.72 -8.39
C VAL A 373 -28.06 -32.26 -8.32
N ASP A 374 -26.99 -32.88 -7.83
CA ASP A 374 -26.90 -34.33 -7.68
C ASP A 374 -27.63 -34.88 -6.43
N ASP A 375 -27.90 -34.02 -5.44
CA ASP A 375 -28.63 -34.34 -4.20
C ASP A 375 -30.15 -33.99 -4.24
N ALA A 376 -30.65 -33.43 -5.34
CA ALA A 376 -32.06 -33.06 -5.57
C ALA A 376 -32.77 -34.02 -6.57
#